data_AF-A0A482ZAJ9-F1
#
_entry.id   AF-A0A482ZAJ9-F1
#
_cell.length_a   1.000
_cell.length_b   1.000
_cell.length_c   1.000
_cell.angle_alpha   90.00
_cell.angle_beta   90.00
_cell.angle_gamma   90.00
#
_symmetry.space_group_name_H-M   'P 1'
#
loop_
_entity.id
_entity.type
_entity.pdbx_description
1 polymer ?
#
loop_
_entity_poly.entity_id
_entity_poly.type
_entity_poly.pdbx_seq_one_letter_code
_entity_poly.pdbx_strand_id
1 'polypeptide(L)'
;MKNLQESFNKVKEINWNEAVVSFYVVKRKLVRREAKYKILQVNVDEKLRKKLRKVANDKVQKSNQALEYDFNTSDLDDNVLGIPIEETDLKELIDSIIAEEAPETANSYEALIGSWIYIARLEKDEQILYSVRRVSEGWTTKKVSQ
;
A
#
# COMPACT_ATOMS: atom_id res chain seq x y z
N MET A 1 -2.44 -2.02 21.10
CA MET A 1 -1.06 -2.04 20.56
C MET A 1 -0.12 -1.27 21.47
N LYS A 2 0.67 -1.97 22.30
CA LYS A 2 1.73 -1.32 23.10
C LYS A 2 2.75 -0.75 22.11
N ASN A 3 2.90 0.58 22.06
CA ASN A 3 3.89 1.33 21.24
C ASN A 3 3.46 1.76 19.82
N LEU A 4 2.16 1.92 19.54
CA LEU A 4 1.68 2.44 18.24
C LEU A 4 2.25 3.83 17.90
N GLN A 5 2.16 4.78 18.84
CA GLN A 5 2.67 6.14 18.64
C GLN A 5 4.18 6.18 18.42
N GLU A 6 4.94 5.39 19.19
CA GLU A 6 6.39 5.29 19.02
C GLU A 6 6.76 4.72 17.65
N SER A 7 6.05 3.68 17.20
CA SER A 7 6.25 3.09 15.87
C SER A 7 5.94 4.11 14.77
N PHE A 8 4.88 4.88 14.92
CA PHE A 8 4.54 5.95 13.97
C PHE A 8 5.58 7.08 13.97
N ASN A 9 6.11 7.48 15.12
CA ASN A 9 7.19 8.48 15.21
C ASN A 9 8.44 8.03 14.44
N LYS A 10 8.86 6.77 14.60
CA LYS A 10 9.98 6.20 13.83
C LYS A 10 9.73 6.28 12.32
N VAL A 11 8.52 5.99 11.87
CA VAL A 11 8.14 6.14 10.45
C VAL A 11 8.20 7.60 10.01
N LYS A 12 7.84 8.55 10.89
CA LYS A 12 7.84 9.99 10.58
C LYS A 12 9.23 10.61 10.52
N GLU A 13 10.21 10.06 11.24
CA GLU A 13 11.61 10.52 11.22
C GLU A 13 12.33 10.20 9.90
N ILE A 14 11.86 9.21 9.14
CA ILE A 14 12.48 8.77 7.89
C ILE A 14 12.08 9.68 6.73
N ASN A 15 13.07 10.13 5.95
CA ASN A 15 12.83 10.85 4.69
C ASN A 15 12.47 9.87 3.56
N TRP A 16 11.19 9.54 3.44
CA TRP A 16 10.70 8.60 2.41
C TRP A 16 10.88 9.10 0.97
N ASN A 17 11.20 10.38 0.74
CA ASN A 17 11.47 10.89 -0.60
C ASN A 17 12.77 10.35 -1.22
N GLU A 18 13.62 9.72 -0.42
CA GLU A 18 14.86 9.06 -0.84
C GLU A 18 14.73 7.54 -0.93
N ALA A 19 13.54 7.00 -0.62
CA ALA A 19 13.31 5.56 -0.65
C ALA A 19 13.30 4.99 -2.08
N VAL A 20 13.81 3.76 -2.21
CA VAL A 20 13.62 2.92 -3.39
C VAL A 20 12.17 2.45 -3.40
N VAL A 21 11.50 2.54 -4.55
CA VAL A 21 10.08 2.22 -4.69
C VAL A 21 9.86 1.04 -5.61
N SER A 22 9.22 0.00 -5.08
CA SER A 22 8.62 -1.08 -5.86
C SER A 22 7.09 -0.94 -5.86
N PHE A 23 6.45 -1.29 -6.97
CA PHE A 23 5.01 -1.15 -7.12
C PHE A 23 4.35 -2.47 -7.48
N TYR A 24 3.23 -2.76 -6.83
CA TYR A 24 2.47 -3.99 -6.99
C TYR A 24 0.99 -3.68 -7.15
N VAL A 25 0.33 -4.52 -7.93
CA VAL A 25 -1.12 -4.54 -8.05
C VAL A 25 -1.63 -5.88 -7.56
N VAL A 26 -2.74 -5.86 -6.85
CA VAL A 26 -3.33 -7.08 -6.30
C VAL A 26 -4.69 -7.27 -6.91
N LYS A 27 -4.95 -8.47 -7.44
CA LYS A 27 -6.29 -8.90 -7.83
C LYS A 27 -6.89 -9.74 -6.72
N ARG A 28 -8.16 -9.53 -6.45
CA ARG A 28 -8.94 -10.31 -5.48
C ARG A 28 -10.03 -11.08 -6.22
N LYS A 29 -10.17 -12.36 -5.90
CA LYS A 29 -11.28 -13.21 -6.35
C LYS A 29 -11.86 -13.94 -5.15
N LEU A 30 -13.16 -14.15 -5.13
CA LEU A 30 -13.81 -15.00 -4.14
C LEU A 30 -13.91 -16.41 -4.71
N VAL A 31 -13.29 -17.38 -4.06
CA VAL A 31 -13.33 -18.80 -4.42
C VAL A 31 -13.87 -19.57 -3.23
N ARG A 32 -15.02 -20.24 -3.39
CA ARG A 32 -15.69 -20.98 -2.30
C ARG A 32 -15.90 -20.14 -1.02
N ARG A 33 -16.26 -18.86 -1.17
CA ARG A 33 -16.42 -17.85 -0.09
C ARG A 33 -15.14 -17.43 0.63
N GLU A 34 -13.97 -17.89 0.18
CA GLU A 34 -12.68 -17.41 0.64
C GLU A 34 -12.12 -16.39 -0.35
N ALA A 35 -11.52 -15.32 0.17
CA ALA A 35 -10.76 -14.40 -0.67
C ALA A 35 -9.44 -15.06 -1.08
N LYS A 36 -9.13 -15.00 -2.37
CA LYS A 36 -7.84 -15.39 -2.93
C LYS A 36 -7.23 -14.19 -3.64
N TYR A 37 -5.94 -14.00 -3.43
CA TYR A 37 -5.19 -12.87 -3.94
C TYR A 37 -4.19 -13.32 -5.00
N LYS A 38 -4.07 -12.53 -6.07
CA LYS A 38 -2.96 -12.63 -7.03
C LYS A 38 -2.22 -11.31 -7.04
N ILE A 39 -0.95 -11.34 -6.68
CA ILE A 39 -0.07 -10.16 -6.68
C ILE A 39 0.73 -10.14 -7.98
N LEU A 40 0.82 -8.98 -8.59
CA LEU A 40 1.66 -8.73 -9.76
C LEU A 40 2.59 -7.56 -9.47
N GLN A 41 3.88 -7.72 -9.77
CA GLN A 41 4.83 -6.62 -9.75
C GLN A 41 4.66 -5.77 -11.01
N VAL A 42 4.77 -4.46 -10.88
CA VAL A 42 4.64 -3.53 -12.01
C VAL A 42 5.93 -2.74 -12.16
N ASN A 43 6.48 -2.77 -13.37
CA ASN A 43 7.60 -1.91 -13.72
C ASN A 43 7.11 -0.46 -13.86
N VAL A 44 7.68 0.41 -13.03
CA VAL A 44 7.32 1.83 -12.97
C VAL A 44 8.52 2.70 -13.31
N ASP A 45 8.28 3.76 -14.08
CA ASP A 45 9.29 4.75 -14.43
C ASP A 45 9.67 5.64 -13.23
N GLU A 46 10.78 6.37 -13.34
CA GLU A 46 11.26 7.21 -12.23
C GLU A 46 10.27 8.33 -11.88
N LYS A 47 9.51 8.83 -12.87
CA LYS A 47 8.50 9.87 -12.65
C LYS A 47 7.38 9.36 -11.73
N LEU A 48 6.91 8.14 -11.95
CA LEU A 48 5.89 7.49 -11.15
C LEU A 48 6.46 7.09 -9.77
N ARG A 49 7.69 6.56 -9.70
CA ARG A 49 8.37 6.28 -8.41
C ARG A 49 8.44 7.53 -7.53
N LYS A 50 8.87 8.67 -8.12
CA LYS A 50 8.91 9.96 -7.42
C LYS A 50 7.53 10.41 -6.94
N LYS A 51 6.48 10.16 -7.72
CA LYS A 51 5.10 10.50 -7.32
C LYS A 51 4.62 9.60 -6.17
N LEU A 52 4.88 8.30 -6.23
CA LEU A 52 4.49 7.34 -5.19
C LEU A 52 5.15 7.66 -3.85
N ARG A 53 6.48 7.89 -3.85
CA ARG A 53 7.19 8.25 -2.61
C ARG A 53 6.72 9.57 -2.03
N LYS A 54 6.48 10.58 -2.87
CA LYS A 54 5.95 11.87 -2.44
C LYS A 54 4.57 11.72 -1.77
N VAL A 55 3.66 10.97 -2.39
CA VAL A 55 2.30 10.76 -1.83
C VAL A 55 2.37 10.06 -0.46
N ALA A 56 3.20 9.03 -0.32
CA ALA A 56 3.39 8.34 0.96
C ALA A 56 4.02 9.26 2.00
N ASN A 57 5.10 9.95 1.65
CA ASN A 57 5.79 10.90 2.53
C ASN A 57 4.85 12.01 3.01
N ASP A 58 4.16 12.69 2.09
CA ASP A 58 3.27 13.81 2.42
C ASP A 58 2.15 13.35 3.36
N LYS A 59 1.63 12.13 3.17
CA LYS A 59 0.60 11.58 4.06
C LYS A 59 1.15 11.29 5.47
N VAL A 60 2.34 10.70 5.58
CA VAL A 60 3.01 10.46 6.88
C VAL A 60 3.28 11.78 7.60
N GLN A 61 3.84 12.77 6.90
CA GLN A 61 4.25 14.05 7.49
C GLN A 61 3.07 14.92 7.90
N LYS A 62 2.00 14.95 7.10
CA LYS A 62 0.76 15.68 7.43
C LYS A 62 0.04 15.08 8.64
N SER A 63 0.25 13.80 8.94
CA SER A 63 -0.49 13.12 9.98
C SER A 63 0.00 13.50 11.37
N ASN A 64 -0.92 13.74 12.30
CA ASN A 64 -0.64 14.26 13.63
C ASN A 64 -0.11 13.17 14.56
N GLN A 65 -1.01 12.31 15.04
CA GLN A 65 -0.73 11.21 15.95
C GLN A 65 -1.37 9.91 15.45
N ALA A 66 -0.87 8.79 15.95
CA ALA A 66 -1.42 7.47 15.69
C ALA A 66 -2.28 7.01 16.88
N LEU A 67 -3.56 6.82 16.61
CA LEU A 67 -4.57 6.38 17.56
C LEU A 67 -4.93 4.92 17.28
N GLU A 68 -5.32 4.17 18.30
CA GLU A 68 -5.91 2.86 18.04
C GLU A 68 -7.24 3.04 17.32
N TYR A 69 -7.48 2.22 16.31
CA TYR A 69 -8.78 2.18 15.65
C TYR A 69 -9.84 1.72 16.65
N ASP A 70 -10.91 2.50 16.73
CA ASP A 70 -12.13 2.17 17.46
C ASP A 70 -13.33 2.54 16.57
N PHE A 71 -14.50 1.95 16.84
CA PHE A 71 -15.76 2.30 16.17
C PHE A 71 -16.25 3.68 16.65
N ASN A 72 -15.49 4.72 16.33
CA ASN A 72 -15.77 6.10 16.69
C ASN A 72 -16.20 6.89 15.43
N THR A 73 -17.25 7.71 15.57
CA THR A 73 -17.76 8.60 14.52
C THR A 73 -17.23 10.05 14.66
N SER A 74 -16.27 10.28 15.56
CA SER A 74 -15.67 11.60 15.77
C SER A 74 -14.78 11.99 14.59
N ASP A 75 -14.66 13.30 14.35
CA ASP A 75 -13.69 13.83 13.39
C ASP A 75 -12.26 13.54 13.87
N LEU A 76 -11.43 13.01 12.97
CA LEU A 76 -10.09 12.53 13.25
C LEU A 76 -9.02 13.45 12.67
N ASP A 77 -9.16 14.77 12.85
CA ASP A 77 -8.28 15.86 12.34
C ASP A 77 -6.83 15.45 12.02
N ASP A 78 -6.62 14.95 10.79
CA ASP A 78 -5.35 14.42 10.28
C ASP A 78 -4.64 13.37 11.18
N ASN A 79 -5.35 12.72 12.11
CA ASN A 79 -4.86 11.56 12.84
C ASN A 79 -4.88 10.31 11.95
N VAL A 80 -4.00 9.36 12.25
CA VAL A 80 -4.02 8.03 11.64
C VAL A 80 -4.50 7.01 12.64
N LEU A 81 -5.20 5.99 12.14
CA LEU A 81 -5.69 4.88 12.94
C LEU A 81 -4.80 3.66 12.72
N GLY A 82 -4.42 3.01 13.80
CA GLY A 82 -3.70 1.74 13.78
C GLY A 82 -4.64 0.58 14.07
N ILE A 83 -4.44 -0.52 13.33
CA ILE A 83 -5.00 -1.84 13.62
C ILE A 83 -3.87 -2.87 13.50
N PRO A 84 -3.92 -3.98 14.26
CA PRO A 84 -3.02 -5.11 14.05
C PRO A 84 -3.11 -5.64 12.62
N ILE A 85 -1.97 -5.97 12.01
CA ILE A 85 -1.94 -6.44 10.63
C ILE A 85 -2.63 -7.80 10.47
N GLU A 86 -2.61 -8.60 11.54
CA GLU A 86 -3.24 -9.93 11.65
C GLU A 86 -4.77 -9.86 11.53
N GLU A 87 -5.36 -8.70 11.81
CA GLU A 87 -6.80 -8.45 11.64
C GLU A 87 -7.16 -8.01 10.21
N THR A 88 -6.17 -7.97 9.30
CA THR A 88 -6.34 -7.50 7.94
C THR A 88 -5.86 -8.52 6.91
N ASP A 89 -6.41 -8.45 5.69
CA ASP A 89 -5.90 -9.20 4.54
C ASP A 89 -4.45 -8.79 4.16
N LEU A 90 -3.91 -7.70 4.71
CA LEU A 90 -2.57 -7.21 4.34
C LEU A 90 -1.45 -8.15 4.80
N LYS A 91 -1.66 -8.97 5.83
CA LYS A 91 -0.66 -9.94 6.30
C LYS A 91 -0.30 -10.93 5.18
N GLU A 92 -1.31 -11.61 4.64
CA GLU A 92 -1.15 -12.58 3.54
C GLU A 92 -0.50 -11.93 2.30
N LEU A 93 -0.87 -10.67 2.04
CA LEU A 93 -0.35 -9.93 0.89
C LEU A 93 1.13 -9.57 1.05
N ILE A 94 1.53 -9.08 2.22
CA ILE A 94 2.94 -8.76 2.49
C ILE A 94 3.78 -10.02 2.50
N ASP A 95 3.29 -11.10 3.12
CA ASP A 95 3.98 -12.40 3.14
C ASP A 95 4.25 -12.91 1.72
N SER A 96 3.28 -12.73 0.82
CA SER A 96 3.42 -13.08 -0.60
C SER A 96 4.40 -12.18 -1.37
N ILE A 97 4.61 -10.92 -0.93
CA ILE A 97 5.58 -10.00 -1.55
C ILE A 97 7.02 -10.31 -1.10
N ILE A 98 7.20 -10.74 0.15
CA ILE A 98 8.52 -11.03 0.74
C ILE A 98 8.95 -12.50 0.61
N ALA A 99 8.10 -13.34 0.02
CA ALA A 99 8.41 -14.74 -0.25
C ALA A 99 9.67 -14.86 -1.13
N GLU A 100 10.33 -16.01 -1.06
CA GLU A 100 11.54 -16.29 -1.86
C GLU A 100 11.27 -16.19 -3.37
N GLU A 101 10.06 -16.57 -3.80
CA GLU A 101 9.62 -16.43 -5.19
C GLU A 101 9.03 -15.05 -5.43
N ALA A 102 9.67 -14.28 -6.31
CA ALA A 102 9.20 -12.94 -6.67
C ALA A 102 7.84 -13.01 -7.41
N PRO A 103 6.92 -12.06 -7.16
CA PRO A 103 5.65 -12.01 -7.89
C PRO A 103 5.84 -11.86 -9.41
N GLU A 104 4.93 -12.46 -10.18
CA GLU A 104 4.88 -12.31 -11.63
C GLU A 104 4.82 -10.83 -12.03
N THR A 105 5.59 -10.42 -13.04
CA THR A 105 5.55 -9.06 -13.56
C THR A 105 4.36 -8.86 -14.50
N ALA A 106 3.59 -7.80 -14.29
CA ALA A 106 2.53 -7.38 -15.20
C ALA A 106 3.14 -6.86 -16.51
N ASN A 107 2.99 -7.66 -17.58
CA ASN A 107 3.56 -7.35 -18.90
C ASN A 107 2.56 -6.69 -19.87
N SER A 108 1.32 -6.47 -19.44
CA SER A 108 0.30 -5.85 -20.27
C SER A 108 -0.59 -4.92 -19.46
N TYR A 109 -1.22 -3.99 -20.16
CA TYR A 109 -2.16 -3.04 -19.59
C TYR A 109 -3.39 -3.74 -18.98
N GLU A 110 -3.89 -4.78 -19.64
CA GLU A 110 -5.04 -5.59 -19.21
C GLU A 110 -4.77 -6.28 -17.87
N ALA A 111 -3.50 -6.59 -17.57
CA ALA A 111 -3.10 -7.13 -16.29
C ALA A 111 -3.36 -6.14 -15.13
N LEU A 112 -3.41 -4.83 -15.38
CA LEU A 112 -3.70 -3.81 -14.37
C LEU A 112 -5.21 -3.62 -14.13
N ILE A 113 -6.05 -3.99 -15.10
CA ILE A 113 -7.51 -3.86 -15.02
C ILE A 113 -8.08 -4.85 -13.99
N GLY A 114 -9.06 -4.36 -13.21
CA GLY A 114 -9.71 -5.15 -12.15
C GLY A 114 -8.83 -5.32 -10.91
N SER A 115 -7.83 -4.46 -10.72
CA SER A 115 -7.03 -4.43 -9.50
C SER A 115 -7.90 -4.05 -8.31
N TRP A 116 -7.73 -4.77 -7.20
CA TRP A 116 -8.42 -4.54 -5.94
C TRP A 116 -7.70 -3.47 -5.11
N ILE A 117 -6.39 -3.61 -4.96
CA ILE A 117 -5.53 -2.64 -4.28
C ILE A 117 -4.24 -2.42 -5.06
N TYR A 118 -3.63 -1.27 -4.82
CA TYR A 118 -2.28 -0.92 -5.22
C TYR A 118 -1.40 -0.85 -3.98
N ILE A 119 -0.18 -1.38 -4.09
CA ILE A 119 0.81 -1.38 -3.01
C ILE A 119 2.09 -0.76 -3.55
N ALA A 120 2.55 0.31 -2.90
CA ALA A 120 3.91 0.81 -3.07
C ALA A 120 4.74 0.37 -1.87
N ARG A 121 5.82 -0.36 -2.12
CA ARG A 121 6.83 -0.74 -1.12
C ARG A 121 7.96 0.28 -1.21
N LEU A 122 8.16 1.03 -0.14
CA LEU A 122 9.22 2.01 0.00
C LEU A 122 10.29 1.42 0.90
N GLU A 123 11.52 1.33 0.41
CA GLU A 123 12.67 0.83 1.16
C GLU A 123 13.69 1.95 1.31
N LYS A 124 14.04 2.26 2.57
CA LYS A 124 15.12 3.19 2.91
C LYS A 124 15.96 2.55 4.01
N ASP A 125 17.22 2.29 3.68
CA ASP A 125 18.14 1.56 4.56
C ASP A 125 17.53 0.20 4.96
N GLU A 126 17.38 -0.10 6.24
CA GLU A 126 16.74 -1.34 6.72
C GLU A 126 15.24 -1.19 7.01
N GLN A 127 14.65 -0.04 6.68
CA GLN A 127 13.25 0.28 6.99
C GLN A 127 12.36 0.16 5.76
N ILE A 128 11.21 -0.48 5.94
CA ILE A 128 10.24 -0.71 4.87
C ILE A 128 8.90 -0.10 5.26
N LEU A 129 8.33 0.69 4.35
CA LEU A 129 6.97 1.21 4.45
C LEU A 129 6.12 0.69 3.29
N TYR A 130 4.98 0.09 3.61
CA TYR A 130 3.97 -0.31 2.62
C TYR A 130 2.86 0.73 2.57
N SER A 131 2.72 1.41 1.43
CA SER A 131 1.60 2.30 1.17
C SER A 131 0.56 1.57 0.33
N VAL A 132 -0.64 1.40 0.88
CA VAL A 132 -1.72 0.65 0.24
C VAL A 132 -2.87 1.58 -0.14
N ARG A 133 -3.40 1.43 -1.35
CA ARG A 133 -4.58 2.15 -1.82
C ARG A 133 -5.61 1.20 -2.40
N ARG A 134 -6.82 1.21 -1.85
CA ARG A 134 -7.98 0.52 -2.44
C ARG A 134 -8.40 1.21 -3.73
N VAL A 135 -8.58 0.41 -4.78
CA VAL A 135 -9.12 0.86 -6.06
C VAL A 135 -10.64 0.83 -5.98
N SER A 136 -11.30 1.96 -6.24
CA SER A 136 -12.76 2.02 -6.26
C SER A 136 -13.32 1.14 -7.39
N GLU A 137 -14.45 0.47 -7.15
CA GLU A 137 -15.08 -0.46 -8.12
C GLU A 137 -15.52 0.22 -9.42
N GLY A 138 -15.59 1.56 -9.45
CA GLY A 138 -15.87 2.36 -10.65
C GLY A 138 -14.64 2.85 -11.43
N TRP A 139 -13.41 2.45 -11.07
CA TRP A 139 -12.21 2.87 -11.79
C TRP A 139 -12.10 2.14 -13.14
N THR A 140 -12.89 2.60 -14.10
CA THR A 140 -12.68 2.30 -15.51
C THR A 140 -11.63 3.28 -16.03
N THR A 141 -10.49 2.76 -16.42
CA THR A 141 -9.48 3.55 -17.12
C THR A 141 -10.10 4.10 -18.41
N LYS A 142 -10.12 5.42 -18.59
CA LYS A 142 -10.48 6.01 -19.89
C LYS A 142 -9.57 5.38 -20.94
N LYS A 143 -10.16 4.71 -21.95
CA LYS A 143 -9.44 4.31 -23.16
C LYS A 143 -8.66 5.52 -23.67
N VAL A 144 -7.33 5.45 -23.65
CA VAL A 144 -6.53 6.30 -24.51
C VAL A 144 -6.52 5.57 -25.85
N SER A 145 -7.41 5.99 -26.74
CA SER A 145 -7.33 5.61 -28.15
C SER A 145 -5.99 6.12 -28.67
N GLN A 146 -5.12 5.21 -29.12
CA GLN A 146 -4.06 5.56 -30.06
C GLN A 146 -4.69 5.86 -31.42
#